data_AF-A0A6G2VME4-F1
#
_entry.id   AF-A0A6G2VME4-F1
#
_cell.length_a   1.000
_cell.length_b   1.000
_cell.length_c   1.000
_cell.angle_alpha   90.00
_cell.angle_beta   90.00
_cell.angle_gamma   90.00
#
_symmetry.space_group_name_H-M   'P 1'
#
loop_
_entity.id
_entity.type
_entity.pdbx_description
1 polymer ?
#
loop_
_entity_poly.entity_id
_entity_poly.type
_entity_poly.pdbx_seq_one_letter_code
_entity_poly.pdbx_strand_id
1 'polypeptide(L)' 'MSKTALIVIDMINTYEHKDAELLMPSAESVVPVVAGLLRRARRHGAPVVYVNDNF' A
#
# COMPACT_ATOMS: atom_id res chain seq x y z
N MET A 1 -13.47 9.93 19.72
CA MET A 1 -13.24 9.05 18.55
C MET A 1 -12.37 9.82 17.56
N SER A 2 -11.08 9.49 17.43
CA SER A 2 -10.29 10.06 16.33
C SER A 2 -10.81 9.48 15.02
N LYS A 3 -11.23 10.33 14.08
CA LYS A 3 -11.63 9.89 12.73
C LYS A 3 -10.35 9.61 11.94
N THR A 4 -9.79 8.43 12.10
CA THR A 4 -8.57 8.00 11.39
C THR A 4 -8.96 7.15 10.18
N ALA A 5 -8.30 7.38 9.05
CA ALA A 5 -8.38 6.55 7.85
C ALA A 5 -6.96 6.21 7.38
N LEU A 6 -6.82 5.10 6.64
CA LEU A 6 -5.58 4.70 6.00
C LEU A 6 -5.73 4.85 4.49
N ILE A 7 -4.83 5.62 3.87
CA ILE A 7 -4.75 5.77 2.42
C ILE A 7 -3.51 5.01 1.94
N VAL A 8 -3.68 4.09 1.00
CA VAL A 8 -2.60 3.35 0.35
C VAL A 8 -2.48 3.87 -1.08
N ILE A 9 -1.34 4.45 -1.41
CA ILE A 9 -1.09 5.15 -2.68
C ILE A 9 -0.08 4.35 -3.50
N ASP A 10 -0.37 4.16 -4.79
CA ASP A 10 0.55 3.61 -5.82
C ASP A 10 1.21 2.27 -5.50
N MET A 11 0.58 1.48 -4.62
CA MET A 11 0.98 0.10 -4.32
C MET A 11 0.35 -0.93 -5.27
N ILE A 12 -0.37 -0.47 -6.28
CA ILE A 12 -0.98 -1.30 -7.32
C ILE A 12 -0.18 -1.03 -8.60
N ASN A 13 0.74 -1.92 -8.92
CA ASN A 13 1.64 -1.77 -10.05
C ASN A 13 1.78 -3.14 -10.74
N THR A 14 1.73 -3.16 -12.07
CA THR A 14 1.89 -4.38 -12.89
C THR A 14 3.35 -4.83 -12.98
N TYR A 15 4.31 -3.97 -12.64
CA TYR A 15 5.76 -4.22 -12.76
C TYR A 15 6.18 -4.69 -14.17
N GLU A 16 5.43 -4.33 -15.21
CA GLU A 16 5.67 -4.77 -16.60
C GLU A 16 6.75 -3.95 -17.35
N HIS A 17 7.48 -3.08 -16.65
CA HIS A 17 8.49 -2.20 -17.24
C HIS A 17 9.90 -2.76 -17.11
N LYS A 18 10.77 -2.41 -18.07
CA LYS A 18 12.15 -2.91 -18.18
C LYS A 18 13.02 -2.71 -16.94
N ASP A 19 12.65 -1.77 -16.08
CA ASP A 19 13.41 -1.39 -14.88
C ASP A 19 12.70 -1.82 -13.58
N ALA A 20 11.63 -2.62 -13.65
CA ALA A 20 10.84 -3.04 -12.49
C ALA A 20 11.66 -3.85 -11.47
N GLU A 21 12.70 -4.55 -11.91
CA GLU A 21 13.63 -5.27 -11.04
C GLU A 21 14.40 -4.34 -10.09
N LEU A 22 14.58 -3.05 -10.46
CA LEU A 22 15.21 -2.06 -9.59
C LEU A 22 14.27 -1.60 -8.46
N LEU A 23 12.95 -1.71 -8.67
CA LEU A 23 11.92 -1.34 -7.68
C LEU A 23 11.57 -2.50 -6.74
N MET A 24 11.78 -3.74 -7.18
CA MET A 24 11.49 -4.97 -6.45
C MET A 24 12.04 -4.98 -5.01
N PRO A 25 13.32 -4.67 -4.72
CA PRO A 25 13.85 -4.69 -3.35
C PRO A 25 13.16 -3.68 -2.43
N SER A 26 12.81 -2.51 -2.97
CA SER A 26 12.08 -1.47 -2.23
C SER A 26 10.67 -1.94 -1.90
N ALA A 27 9.98 -2.51 -2.89
CA ALA A 27 8.64 -3.09 -2.73
C ALA A 27 8.62 -4.22 -1.70
N GLU A 28 9.57 -5.16 -1.77
CA GLU A 28 9.71 -6.26 -0.81
C GLU A 28 9.85 -5.76 0.63
N SER A 29 10.57 -4.66 0.85
CA SER A 29 10.75 -4.07 2.18
C SER A 29 9.47 -3.40 2.71
N VAL A 30 8.68 -2.75 1.84
CA VAL A 30 7.55 -1.91 2.26
C VAL A 30 6.24 -2.68 2.37
N VAL A 31 6.02 -3.70 1.54
CA VAL A 31 4.81 -4.55 1.54
C VAL A 31 4.46 -5.10 2.93
N PRO A 32 5.38 -5.71 3.72
CA PRO A 32 5.03 -6.21 5.05
C PRO A 32 4.61 -5.10 6.03
N VAL A 33 5.16 -3.89 5.89
CA VAL A 33 4.82 -2.72 6.71
C VAL A 33 3.40 -2.24 6.39
N VAL A 34 3.08 -2.09 5.10
CA VAL A 34 1.74 -1.70 4.63
C VAL A 34 0.70 -2.76 5.03
N ALA A 35 1.04 -4.05 4.93
CA ALA A 35 0.18 -5.12 5.41
C ALA A 35 -0.10 -5.01 6.93
N GLY A 36 0.91 -4.61 7.72
CA GLY A 36 0.76 -4.33 9.14
C GLY A 36 -0.18 -3.17 9.45
N LEU A 37 -0.06 -2.07 8.68
CA LEU A 37 -0.95 -0.90 8.76
C LEU A 37 -2.40 -1.29 8.41
N LEU A 38 -2.60 -2.04 7.33
CA LEU A 38 -3.91 -2.54 6.91
C LEU A 38 -4.57 -3.40 7.99
N ARG A 39 -3.81 -4.32 8.61
CA ARG A 39 -4.32 -5.14 9.72
C ARG A 39 -4.75 -4.27 10.91
N ARG A 40 -3.99 -3.23 11.26
CA ARG A 40 -4.36 -2.30 12.35
C ARG A 40 -5.62 -1.51 11.99
N ALA A 41 -5.66 -0.90 10.81
CA ALA A 41 -6.81 -0.12 10.36
C ALA A 41 -8.10 -0.95 10.39
N ARG A 42 -8.06 -2.16 9.85
CA ARG A 42 -9.21 -3.09 9.86
C ARG A 42 -9.63 -3.48 11.28
N ARG A 43 -8.69 -3.77 12.18
CA ARG A 43 -9.01 -4.07 13.59
C ARG A 43 -9.70 -2.93 14.32
N HIS A 44 -9.39 -1.69 13.95
CA HIS A 44 -9.98 -0.50 14.56
C HIS A 44 -11.21 0.02 13.79
N GLY A 45 -11.68 -0.68 12.77
CA GLY A 45 -12.78 -0.21 11.92
C GLY A 45 -12.47 1.08 11.16
N ALA A 46 -11.19 1.43 11.00
CA ALA A 46 -10.77 2.61 10.27
C ALA A 46 -10.98 2.39 8.77
N PRO A 47 -11.56 3.36 8.03
CA PRO A 47 -11.68 3.29 6.59
C PRO A 47 -10.31 3.09 5.92
N VAL A 48 -10.27 2.24 4.90
CA VAL A 48 -9.10 2.01 4.06
C VAL A 48 -9.45 2.45 2.64
N VAL A 49 -8.65 3.34 2.07
CA VAL A 49 -8.81 3.83 0.69
C VAL A 49 -7.55 3.47 -0.09
N TYR A 50 -7.72 2.82 -1.24
CA TYR A 50 -6.65 2.59 -2.20
C TYR A 50 -6.77 3.62 -3.31
N VAL A 51 -5.68 4.33 -3.59
CA VAL A 51 -5.61 5.33 -4.65
C VAL A 51 -4.43 4.98 -5.54
N ASN A 52 -4.64 5.07 -6.84
CA ASN A 52 -3.60 4.93 -7.84
C ASN A 52 -3.91 5.89 -8.98
N ASP A 53 -2.87 6.48 -9.56
CA ASP A 53 -3.00 7.51 -10.59
C ASP A 53 -3.31 6.92 -11.98
N ASN A 54 -2.75 5.76 -12.32
CA ASN A 54 -3.00 5.04 -13.55
C ASN A 54 -2.51 3.57 -13.50
N PHE A 55 -3.22 2.66 -14.16
CA PHE A 55 -2.89 1.22 -14.25
C PHE A 55 -1.98 0.88 -15.43
#